data_AF-A0A3B8MPI6-F1
#
_entry.id   AF-A0A3B8MPI6-F1
#
_cell.length_a   1.000
_cell.length_b   1.000
_cell.length_c   1.000
_cell.angle_alpha   90.00
_cell.angle_beta   90.00
_cell.angle_gamma   90.00
#
_symmetry.space_group_name_H-M   'P 1'
#
loop_
_entity.id
_entity.type
_entity.pdbx_description
1 polymer ?
#
loop_
_entity_poly.entity_id
_entity_poly.type
_entity_poly.pdbx_seq_one_letter_code
_entity_poly.pdbx_strand_id
1 'polypeptide(L)'
;MASSHDNKRSVAPTLLVGLALVGILAVWIIYNQYINRSSRLNLNHNLPVSVFAIFLVLAAARSVWPRILSRNSMILVMSMMLAASYVPGDGLMSYLLGSWAMPIYFATPENQWDQFHPYLQNWVVPTNAEGIRWFHEGLPDGRRIPWDI
;
A
#
# COMPACT_ATOMS: atom_id res chain seq x y z
N MET A 1 24.12 37.10 9.16
CA MET A 1 23.80 36.29 10.36
C MET A 1 22.28 36.20 10.47
N ALA A 2 21.66 35.25 9.76
CA ALA A 2 20.20 35.12 9.71
C ALA A 2 19.73 34.13 10.78
N SER A 3 18.76 34.56 11.58
CA SER A 3 18.26 33.88 12.78
C SER A 3 17.70 32.49 12.52
N SER A 4 18.21 31.49 13.23
CA SER A 4 17.87 30.06 13.14
C SER A 4 16.62 29.63 13.92
N HIS A 5 15.68 30.54 14.21
CA HIS A 5 14.66 30.30 15.24
C HIS A 5 13.24 29.94 14.80
N ASP A 6 12.94 29.76 13.50
CA ASP A 6 11.54 29.55 13.06
C ASP A 6 11.21 28.15 12.47
N ASN A 7 12.05 27.15 12.69
CA ASN A 7 11.88 25.83 12.04
C ASN A 7 10.91 24.86 12.75
N LYS A 8 10.38 25.22 13.93
CA LYS A 8 9.54 24.33 14.75
C LYS A 8 8.03 24.51 14.58
N ARG A 9 7.56 25.61 13.98
CA ARG A 9 6.13 26.00 14.04
C ARG A 9 5.18 25.28 13.07
N SER A 10 5.64 24.53 12.05
CA SER A 10 4.75 23.94 11.02
C SER A 10 4.80 22.41 10.85
N VAL A 11 5.56 21.68 11.69
CA VAL A 11 5.77 20.23 11.49
C VAL A 11 4.50 19.43 11.76
N ALA A 12 3.82 19.67 12.90
CA ALA A 12 2.65 18.87 13.27
C ALA A 12 1.47 18.99 12.29
N PRO A 13 1.06 20.20 11.83
CA PRO A 13 0.04 20.33 10.80
C PRO A 13 0.43 19.65 9.48
N THR A 14 1.71 19.76 9.10
CA THR A 14 2.22 19.11 7.88
C THR A 14 2.13 17.59 7.98
N LEU A 15 2.47 17.01 9.13
CA LEU A 15 2.36 15.57 9.36
C LEU A 15 0.91 15.09 9.28
N LEU A 16 -0.04 15.84 9.84
CA LEU A 16 -1.47 15.51 9.76
C LEU A 16 -1.97 15.53 8.31
N VAL A 17 -1.60 16.56 7.54
CA VAL A 17 -1.92 16.64 6.11
C VAL A 17 -1.28 15.48 5.35
N GLY A 18 -0.01 15.19 5.62
CA GLY A 18 0.69 14.05 5.02
C GLY A 18 0.00 12.72 5.33
N LEU A 19 -0.38 12.48 6.58
CA LEU A 19 -1.09 11.28 7.01
C LEU A 19 -2.45 11.13 6.33
N ALA A 20 -3.22 12.23 6.24
CA ALA A 20 -4.50 12.23 5.54
C ALA A 20 -4.32 11.89 4.06
N LEU A 21 -3.35 12.52 3.39
CA LEU A 21 -3.05 12.25 1.99
C LEU A 21 -2.55 10.81 1.77
N VAL A 22 -1.75 10.27 2.69
CA VAL A 22 -1.33 8.86 2.68
C VAL A 22 -2.54 7.92 2.75
N GLY A 23 -3.48 8.17 3.68
CA GLY A 23 -4.69 7.35 3.79
C GLY A 23 -5.56 7.40 2.53
N ILE A 24 -5.77 8.60 1.98
CA ILE A 24 -6.50 8.80 0.73
C ILE A 24 -5.80 8.05 -0.41
N LEU A 25 -4.48 8.20 -0.54
CA LEU A 25 -3.69 7.56 -1.59
C LEU A 25 -3.77 6.03 -1.50
N ALA A 26 -3.66 5.46 -0.30
CA ALA A 26 -3.73 4.01 -0.09
C ALA A 26 -5.09 3.44 -0.53
N VAL A 27 -6.19 4.07 -0.10
CA VAL A 27 -7.54 3.67 -0.52
C VAL A 27 -7.73 3.87 -2.02
N TRP A 28 -7.27 4.99 -2.56
CA TRP A 28 -7.40 5.33 -3.97
C TRP A 28 -6.70 4.33 -4.89
N ILE A 29 -5.47 3.92 -4.55
CA ILE A 29 -4.69 2.95 -5.34
C ILE A 29 -5.42 1.60 -5.36
N ILE A 30 -5.82 1.08 -4.20
CA ILE A 30 -6.52 -0.21 -4.08
C ILE A 30 -7.86 -0.17 -4.82
N TYR A 31 -8.67 0.87 -4.59
CA TYR A 31 -9.97 1.04 -5.22
C TYR A 31 -9.86 1.05 -6.75
N ASN A 32 -8.94 1.85 -7.29
CA ASN A 32 -8.77 1.94 -8.73
C ASN A 32 -8.31 0.62 -9.36
N GLN A 33 -7.52 -0.16 -8.64
CA GLN A 33 -7.03 -1.44 -9.15
C GLN A 33 -8.10 -2.53 -9.13
N TYR A 34 -8.69 -2.77 -7.96
CA TYR A 34 -9.54 -3.94 -7.76
C TYR A 34 -11.00 -3.70 -8.18
N ILE A 35 -11.47 -2.46 -8.09
CA ILE A 35 -12.86 -2.11 -8.41
C ILE A 35 -12.96 -1.48 -9.80
N ASN A 36 -12.25 -0.37 -10.04
CA ASN A 36 -12.34 0.33 -11.32
C ASN A 36 -11.61 -0.38 -12.47
N ARG A 37 -10.70 -1.32 -12.14
CA ARG A 37 -9.82 -2.00 -13.12
C ARG A 37 -9.10 -1.01 -14.04
N SER A 38 -8.71 0.13 -13.46
CA SER A 38 -7.99 1.19 -14.15
C SER A 38 -6.59 0.73 -14.55
N SER A 39 -5.89 1.55 -15.34
CA SER A 39 -4.51 1.26 -15.71
C SER A 39 -3.62 1.04 -14.48
N ARG A 40 -2.77 0.00 -14.54
CA ARG A 40 -1.80 -0.39 -13.48
C ARG A 40 -0.62 0.58 -13.36
N LEU A 41 -0.69 1.75 -13.99
CA LEU A 41 0.35 2.79 -13.89
C LEU A 41 0.61 3.26 -12.45
N ASN A 42 -0.39 3.16 -11.55
CA ASN A 42 -0.19 3.45 -10.13
C ASN A 42 0.51 2.33 -9.35
N LEU A 43 0.60 1.12 -9.92
CA LEU A 43 1.22 -0.04 -9.30
C LEU A 43 2.62 -0.31 -9.82
N ASN A 44 2.95 0.23 -11.00
CA ASN A 44 4.28 0.09 -11.58
C ASN A 44 5.31 0.88 -10.77
N HIS A 45 6.32 0.15 -10.33
CA HIS A 45 7.35 0.45 -9.33
C HIS A 45 8.12 1.78 -9.48
N ASN A 46 7.99 2.50 -10.59
CA ASN A 46 8.93 3.56 -10.97
C ASN A 46 8.41 4.98 -10.81
N LEU A 47 7.08 5.21 -10.77
CA LEU A 47 6.47 6.51 -10.50
C LEU A 47 4.94 6.36 -10.39
N PRO A 48 4.37 6.26 -9.17
CA PRO A 48 2.92 6.24 -9.03
C PRO A 48 2.35 7.57 -9.52
N VAL A 49 1.62 7.53 -10.63
CA VAL A 49 1.05 8.71 -11.30
C VAL A 49 0.23 9.56 -10.34
N SER A 50 -0.43 8.95 -9.36
CA SER A 50 -1.19 9.65 -8.32
C SER A 50 -0.31 10.52 -7.42
N VAL A 51 0.89 10.05 -7.04
CA VAL A 51 1.84 10.85 -6.24
C VAL A 51 2.33 12.04 -7.05
N PHE A 52 2.65 11.82 -8.34
CA PHE A 52 3.05 12.90 -9.24
C PHE A 52 1.92 13.92 -9.46
N ALA A 53 0.67 13.49 -9.62
CA ALA A 53 -0.48 14.37 -9.72
C ALA A 53 -0.66 15.24 -8.47
N ILE A 54 -0.55 14.64 -7.27
CA ILE A 54 -0.62 15.39 -6.01
C ILE A 54 0.56 16.37 -5.89
N PHE A 55 1.76 15.99 -6.33
CA PHE A 55 2.89 16.91 -6.40
C PHE A 55 2.59 18.13 -7.25
N LEU A 56 2.02 17.96 -8.45
CA LEU A 56 1.65 19.08 -9.32
C LEU A 56 0.61 19.99 -8.66
N VAL A 57 -0.38 19.42 -7.97
CA VAL A 57 -1.39 20.18 -7.21
C VAL A 57 -0.73 21.00 -6.10
N LEU A 58 0.17 20.40 -5.32
CA LEU A 58 0.88 21.10 -4.24
C LEU A 58 1.84 22.16 -4.78
N ALA A 59 2.50 21.92 -5.93
CA ALA A 59 3.36 22.88 -6.59
C ALA A 59 2.57 24.09 -7.11
N ALA A 60 1.41 23.85 -7.70
CA ALA A 60 0.47 24.90 -8.10
C ALA A 60 -0.09 25.66 -6.89
N ALA A 61 -0.48 24.97 -5.82
CA ALA A 61 -0.94 25.63 -4.59
C ALA A 61 0.15 26.50 -3.96
N ARG A 62 1.42 26.08 -4.05
CA ARG A 62 2.56 26.87 -3.58
C ARG A 62 2.74 28.18 -4.38
N SER A 63 2.45 28.20 -5.68
CA SER A 63 2.58 29.45 -6.47
C SER A 63 1.58 30.51 -6.01
N VAL A 64 0.44 30.09 -5.47
CA VAL A 64 -0.61 30.97 -4.93
C VAL A 64 -0.37 31.30 -3.44
N TRP A 65 0.05 30.32 -2.65
CA TRP A 65 0.21 30.45 -1.18
C TRP A 65 1.62 30.08 -0.69
N PRO A 66 2.68 30.79 -1.12
CA PRO A 66 4.07 30.41 -0.85
C PRO A 66 4.48 30.50 0.63
N ARG A 67 3.71 31.23 1.45
CA ARG A 67 3.93 31.38 2.91
C ARG A 67 3.32 30.23 3.72
N ILE A 68 2.34 29.52 3.17
CA ILE A 68 1.61 28.44 3.85
C ILE A 68 2.27 27.09 3.53
N LEU A 69 2.59 26.86 2.26
CA LEU A 69 3.39 25.71 1.85
C LEU A 69 4.86 26.08 1.91
N SER A 70 5.62 25.50 2.84
CA SER A 70 7.08 25.62 2.85
C SER A 70 7.73 24.56 1.94
N ARG A 71 8.99 24.78 1.53
CA ARG A 71 9.75 23.76 0.79
C ARG A 71 9.88 22.48 1.63
N ASN A 72 10.16 22.63 2.92
CA ASN A 72 10.35 21.50 3.84
C ASN A 72 9.06 20.69 4.01
N SER A 73 7.90 21.35 4.10
CA SER A 73 6.63 20.67 4.24
C SER A 73 6.23 19.90 2.98
N MET A 74 6.52 20.46 1.79
CA MET A 74 6.33 19.73 0.54
C MET A 74 7.23 18.50 0.45
N ILE A 75 8.52 18.62 0.78
CA ILE A 75 9.45 17.48 0.75
C ILE A 75 8.97 16.39 1.72
N LEU A 76 8.56 16.77 2.94
CA LEU A 76 8.05 15.82 3.93
C LEU A 76 6.82 15.07 3.43
N VAL A 77 5.80 15.80 2.95
CA VAL A 77 4.57 15.19 2.41
C VAL A 77 4.86 14.31 1.20
N MET A 78 5.77 14.73 0.31
CA MET A 78 6.21 13.92 -0.82
C MET A 78 6.88 12.62 -0.40
N SER A 79 7.81 12.67 0.56
CA SER A 79 8.47 11.48 1.09
C SER A 79 7.47 10.51 1.72
N MET A 80 6.49 11.04 2.47
CA MET A 80 5.42 10.22 3.07
C MET A 80 4.59 9.53 1.99
N MET A 81 4.18 10.24 0.94
CA MET A 81 3.37 9.66 -0.14
C MET A 81 4.14 8.68 -1.01
N LEU A 82 5.42 8.92 -1.30
CA LEU A 82 6.28 7.97 -2.01
C LEU A 82 6.40 6.67 -1.22
N ALA A 83 6.71 6.75 0.08
CA ALA A 83 6.76 5.57 0.94
C ALA A 83 5.40 4.84 0.99
N ALA A 84 4.31 5.59 1.15
CA ALA A 84 2.97 5.03 1.20
C ALA A 84 2.47 4.46 -0.13
N SER A 85 2.98 4.91 -1.27
CA SER A 85 2.57 4.38 -2.57
C SER A 85 3.06 2.95 -2.82
N TYR A 86 4.17 2.56 -2.19
CA TYR A 86 4.81 1.26 -2.40
C TYR A 86 4.15 0.14 -1.60
N VAL A 87 3.75 0.43 -0.36
CA VAL A 87 3.30 -0.58 0.61
C VAL A 87 1.96 -1.24 0.25
N PRO A 88 0.87 -0.50 -0.04
CA PRO A 88 -0.45 -1.08 -0.34
C PRO A 88 -0.60 -1.52 -1.81
N GLY A 89 0.32 -1.12 -2.69
CA GLY A 89 0.32 -1.50 -4.09
C GLY A 89 0.89 -2.91 -4.34
N ASP A 90 1.33 -3.15 -5.57
CA ASP A 90 1.90 -4.44 -6.02
C ASP A 90 3.26 -4.77 -5.39
N GLY A 91 3.80 -3.90 -4.53
CA GLY A 91 4.99 -4.16 -3.73
C GLY A 91 4.66 -5.10 -2.57
N LEU A 92 4.63 -4.58 -1.35
CA LEU A 92 4.67 -5.45 -0.17
C LEU A 92 3.42 -6.36 -0.05
N MET A 93 2.22 -5.79 -0.16
CA MET A 93 1.00 -6.55 0.13
C MET A 93 0.68 -7.58 -0.95
N SER A 94 0.78 -7.25 -2.24
CA SER A 94 0.51 -8.24 -3.30
C SER A 94 1.53 -9.38 -3.28
N TYR A 95 2.82 -9.11 -3.04
CA TYR A 95 3.82 -10.18 -2.92
C TYR A 95 3.60 -11.01 -1.65
N LEU A 96 3.39 -10.39 -0.50
CA LEU A 96 3.15 -11.10 0.75
C LEU A 96 1.90 -11.97 0.65
N LEU A 97 0.77 -11.39 0.24
CA LEU A 97 -0.52 -12.07 0.11
C LEU A 97 -0.58 -13.06 -1.06
N GLY A 98 0.25 -12.90 -2.08
CA GLY A 98 0.39 -13.90 -3.14
C GLY A 98 1.24 -15.08 -2.68
N SER A 99 2.38 -14.81 -2.05
CA SER A 99 3.42 -15.82 -1.83
C SER A 99 3.14 -16.72 -0.64
N TRP A 100 2.51 -16.20 0.43
CA TRP A 100 2.25 -16.96 1.66
C TRP A 100 1.31 -18.16 1.48
N ALA A 101 0.37 -18.10 0.52
CA ALA A 101 -0.64 -19.13 0.32
C ALA A 101 -0.43 -19.94 -0.96
N MET A 102 0.46 -19.47 -1.86
CA MET A 102 0.73 -20.11 -3.15
C MET A 102 1.17 -21.58 -3.03
N PRO A 103 2.10 -21.96 -2.14
CA PRO A 103 2.59 -23.34 -2.07
C PRO A 103 1.50 -24.35 -1.70
N ILE A 104 0.45 -23.91 -1.00
CA ILE A 104 -0.68 -24.76 -0.61
C ILE A 104 -1.79 -24.69 -1.66
N TYR A 105 -2.20 -23.48 -2.07
CA TYR A 105 -3.35 -23.29 -2.96
C TYR A 105 -3.11 -23.77 -4.40
N PHE A 106 -1.89 -23.55 -4.93
CA PHE A 106 -1.53 -23.93 -6.29
C PHE A 106 -0.75 -25.25 -6.36
N ALA A 107 -0.78 -26.07 -5.29
CA ALA A 107 -0.11 -27.37 -5.30
C ALA A 107 -0.75 -28.29 -6.36
N THR A 108 0.07 -28.78 -7.29
CA THR A 108 -0.32 -29.77 -8.30
C THR A 108 0.74 -30.87 -8.34
N PRO A 109 0.40 -32.10 -8.77
CA PRO A 109 1.38 -33.17 -8.92
C PRO A 109 2.56 -32.78 -9.84
N GLU A 110 2.33 -31.91 -10.82
CA GLU A 110 3.32 -31.48 -11.80
C GLU A 110 4.35 -30.50 -11.24
N ASN A 111 3.96 -29.63 -10.29
CA ASN A 111 4.86 -28.62 -9.70
C ASN A 111 5.50 -29.05 -8.38
N GLN A 112 5.07 -30.17 -7.80
CA GLN A 112 5.69 -30.82 -6.64
C GLN A 112 5.83 -29.90 -5.41
N TRP A 113 4.92 -28.92 -5.24
CA TRP A 113 4.94 -28.04 -4.07
C TRP A 113 4.81 -28.77 -2.74
N ASP A 114 4.11 -29.91 -2.75
CA ASP A 114 3.91 -30.80 -1.61
C ASP A 114 5.23 -31.29 -0.98
N GLN A 115 6.27 -31.52 -1.79
CA GLN A 115 7.60 -31.90 -1.30
C GLN A 115 8.26 -30.79 -0.46
N PHE A 116 7.85 -29.54 -0.66
CA PHE A 116 8.41 -28.39 0.04
C PHE A 116 7.63 -28.03 1.30
N HIS A 117 6.40 -28.52 1.47
CA HIS A 117 5.55 -28.25 2.64
C HIS A 117 6.25 -28.52 3.99
N PRO A 118 7.05 -29.59 4.15
CA PRO A 118 7.77 -29.85 5.41
C PRO A 118 8.80 -28.77 5.79
N TYR A 119 9.28 -27.98 4.81
CA TYR A 119 10.25 -26.91 5.04
C TYR A 119 9.57 -25.55 5.26
N LEU A 120 8.27 -25.45 5.00
CA LEU A 120 7.51 -24.23 5.21
C LEU A 120 7.26 -24.04 6.70
N GLN A 121 7.52 -22.82 7.16
CA GLN A 121 7.27 -22.47 8.53
C GLN A 121 5.79 -22.13 8.73
N ASN A 122 5.15 -22.75 9.72
CA ASN A 122 3.73 -22.54 10.02
C ASN A 122 3.39 -21.09 10.45
N TRP A 123 4.41 -20.27 10.76
CA TRP A 123 4.23 -18.84 11.06
C TRP A 123 4.25 -17.95 9.79
N VAL A 124 4.71 -18.47 8.65
CA VAL A 124 4.71 -17.77 7.35
C VAL A 124 3.54 -18.21 6.50
N VAL A 125 3.33 -19.53 6.43
CA VAL A 125 2.37 -20.15 5.53
C VAL A 125 1.21 -20.69 6.38
N PRO A 126 -0.05 -20.28 6.11
CA PRO A 126 -1.19 -20.84 6.81
C PRO A 126 -1.28 -22.35 6.53
N THR A 127 -1.65 -23.13 7.54
CA THR A 127 -1.77 -24.60 7.40
C THR A 127 -3.19 -25.04 7.02
N ASN A 128 -4.18 -24.16 7.17
CA ASN A 128 -5.57 -24.46 6.87
C ASN A 128 -5.89 -24.31 5.38
N ALA A 129 -5.96 -25.43 4.66
CA ALA A 129 -6.26 -25.45 3.23
C ALA A 129 -7.65 -24.87 2.90
N GLU A 130 -8.65 -25.03 3.77
CA GLU A 130 -9.99 -24.50 3.54
C GLU A 130 -10.03 -22.98 3.69
N GLY A 131 -9.37 -22.44 4.73
CA GLY A 131 -9.22 -20.99 4.93
C GLY A 131 -8.47 -20.32 3.77
N ILE A 132 -7.40 -20.96 3.28
CA ILE A 132 -6.66 -20.51 2.10
C ILE A 132 -7.54 -20.52 0.86
N ARG A 133 -8.38 -21.55 0.68
CA ARG A 133 -9.30 -21.63 -0.44
C ARG A 133 -10.33 -20.52 -0.39
N TRP A 134 -10.95 -20.26 0.76
CA TRP A 134 -11.90 -19.16 0.92
C TRP A 134 -11.28 -17.78 0.76
N PHE A 135 -9.99 -17.62 1.10
CA PHE A 135 -9.26 -16.38 0.83
C PHE A 135 -9.18 -16.08 -0.67
N HIS A 136 -9.02 -17.09 -1.53
CA HIS A 136 -8.91 -16.91 -2.98
C HIS A 136 -10.26 -16.96 -3.71
N GLU A 137 -11.12 -17.91 -3.35
CA GLU A 137 -12.40 -18.18 -4.04
C GLU A 137 -13.55 -17.34 -3.47
N GLY A 138 -13.35 -16.74 -2.29
CA GLY A 138 -14.40 -16.09 -1.51
C GLY A 138 -15.09 -17.03 -0.53
N LEU A 139 -15.76 -16.43 0.45
CA LEU A 139 -16.54 -17.17 1.43
C LEU A 139 -17.86 -17.66 0.80
N PRO A 140 -18.33 -18.90 1.09
CA PRO A 140 -19.63 -19.34 0.61
C PRO A 140 -20.79 -18.47 1.11
N ASP A 141 -21.80 -18.32 0.26
CA ASP A 141 -22.95 -17.45 0.51
C ASP A 141 -23.60 -17.72 1.88
N GLY A 142 -23.86 -16.65 2.62
CA GLY A 142 -24.54 -16.72 3.92
C GLY A 142 -23.67 -17.20 5.10
N ARG A 143 -22.40 -17.58 4.89
CA ARG A 143 -21.48 -17.85 6.01
C ARG A 143 -20.93 -16.58 6.62
N ARG A 144 -20.68 -16.63 7.94
CA ARG A 144 -19.93 -15.60 8.67
C ARG A 144 -18.43 -15.89 8.56
N ILE A 145 -17.60 -14.85 8.73
CA ILE A 145 -16.15 -15.00 8.81
C ILE A 145 -15.83 -15.99 9.96
N PRO A 146 -15.19 -17.11 9.66
CA PRO A 146 -14.90 -18.15 10.63
C PRO A 146 -13.55 -17.85 11.29
N TRP A 147 -13.60 -17.29 12.50
CA TRP A 147 -12.43 -16.85 13.27
C TRP A 147 -11.69 -17.99 13.98
N ASP A 148 -12.23 -19.21 13.88
CA ASP A 148 -11.84 -20.42 14.59
C ASP A 148 -11.00 -21.40 13.74
N ILE A 149 -10.79 -21.08 12.46
CA ILE A 149 -10.05 -21.91 11.49
C ILE A 149 -8.68 -21.38 11.12
#